data_AF-A0A815V1Y9-F1
#
_entry.id   AF-A0A815V1Y9-F1
#
_cell.length_a   1.000
_cell.length_b   1.000
_cell.length_c   1.000
_cell.angle_alpha   90.00
_cell.angle_beta   90.00
_cell.angle_gamma   90.00
#
_symmetry.space_group_name_H-M   'P 1'
#
loop_
_entity.id
_entity.type
_entity.pdbx_description
1 polymer ?
#
loop_
_entity_poly.entity_id
_entity_poly.type
_entity_poly.pdbx_seq_one_letter_code
_entity_poly.pdbx_strand_id
1 'polypeptide(L)'
;MSDSWNYHDLGPDIWSETYPSCAGHSQSPINIKTACTIYRTFTSFNFSPVYNLNHNFTLLNNGHSIVGTYNGNDSSSFKLTGASLNGIFEFSSFHLHWG
;
A
#
# COMPACT_ATOMS: atom_id res chain seq x y z
N MET A 1 -0.81 15.45 -19.51
CA MET A 1 -0.12 15.98 -18.31
C MET A 1 1.19 15.22 -18.23
N SER A 2 2.34 15.90 -18.16
CA SER A 2 3.62 15.22 -17.94
C SER A 2 3.70 14.85 -16.45
N ASP A 3 4.06 13.60 -16.15
CA ASP A 3 4.23 13.18 -14.76
C ASP A 3 5.41 13.92 -14.14
N SER A 4 5.22 14.40 -12.90
CA SER A 4 6.25 15.10 -12.13
C SER A 4 7.22 14.15 -11.41
N TRP A 5 7.09 12.85 -11.62
CA TRP A 5 7.98 11.79 -11.14
C TRP A 5 7.83 10.54 -12.00
N ASN A 6 8.87 9.71 -12.08
CA ASN A 6 8.81 8.37 -12.67
C ASN A 6 9.89 7.44 -12.06
N TYR A 7 10.10 6.27 -12.64
CA TYR A 7 11.16 5.32 -12.24
C TYR A 7 12.35 5.30 -13.23
N HIS A 8 12.48 6.33 -14.06
CA HIS A 8 13.50 6.47 -15.10
C HIS A 8 14.34 7.73 -14.84
N ASP A 9 14.21 8.75 -15.69
CA ASP A 9 14.97 10.00 -15.66
C ASP A 9 14.54 10.95 -14.53
N LEU A 10 13.27 10.90 -14.13
CA LEU A 10 12.75 11.57 -12.93
C LEU A 10 12.61 10.59 -11.76
N GLY A 11 13.66 9.79 -11.57
CA GLY A 11 13.71 8.63 -10.67
C GLY A 11 13.78 8.93 -9.17
N PRO A 12 13.70 7.89 -8.32
CA PRO A 12 13.70 8.00 -6.86
C PRO A 12 14.85 8.81 -6.27
N ASP A 13 16.03 8.78 -6.90
CA ASP A 13 17.24 9.50 -6.45
C ASP A 13 17.06 11.02 -6.43
N ILE A 14 16.12 11.56 -7.24
CA ILE A 14 15.85 13.01 -7.32
C ILE A 14 14.44 13.39 -6.88
N TRP A 15 13.60 12.45 -6.45
CA TRP A 15 12.24 12.76 -6.01
C TRP A 15 12.21 13.80 -4.89
N SER A 16 13.22 13.85 -4.03
CA SER A 16 13.30 14.83 -2.95
C SER A 16 13.44 16.29 -3.40
N GLU A 17 13.89 16.53 -4.64
CA GLU A 17 13.99 17.89 -5.19
C GLU A 17 12.60 18.52 -5.40
N THR A 18 11.62 17.69 -5.78
CA THR A 18 10.23 18.11 -5.99
C THR A 18 9.33 17.78 -4.80
N TYR A 19 9.61 16.68 -4.09
CA TYR A 19 8.85 16.17 -2.95
C TYR A 19 9.77 16.06 -1.72
N PRO A 20 10.01 17.15 -0.96
CA PRO A 20 10.94 17.16 0.17
C PRO A 20 10.68 16.08 1.22
N SER A 21 9.44 15.58 1.34
CA SER A 21 9.08 14.46 2.21
C SER A 21 9.83 13.16 1.88
N CYS A 22 10.31 12.98 0.64
CA CYS A 22 11.13 11.83 0.24
C CYS A 22 12.52 11.79 0.90
N ALA A 23 12.99 12.92 1.46
CA ALA A 23 14.25 12.99 2.23
C ALA A 23 14.06 12.86 3.75
N GLY A 24 12.88 12.40 4.20
CA GLY A 24 12.58 12.25 5.62
C GLY A 24 13.27 11.05 6.29
N HIS A 25 13.17 10.96 7.62
CA HIS A 25 13.80 9.89 8.42
C HIS A 25 13.00 8.58 8.51
N SER A 26 11.75 8.58 8.03
CA SER A 26 10.81 7.44 8.14
C SER A 26 10.27 7.02 6.77
N GLN A 27 11.16 6.82 5.80
CA GLN A 27 10.79 6.37 4.45
C GLN A 27 10.60 4.85 4.38
N SER A 28 9.93 4.42 3.32
CA SER A 28 9.80 3.01 2.91
C SER A 28 10.12 2.90 1.41
N PRO A 29 10.55 1.71 0.91
CA PRO A 29 10.72 0.45 1.63
C PRO A 29 11.98 0.42 2.52
N ILE A 30 12.09 -0.61 3.37
CA ILE A 30 13.29 -0.89 4.18
C ILE A 30 13.66 -2.36 4.12
N ASN A 31 14.93 -2.67 4.37
CA ASN A 31 15.39 -4.04 4.57
C ASN A 31 15.07 -4.52 6.00
N ILE A 32 14.21 -5.53 6.14
CA ILE A 32 13.88 -6.14 7.44
C ILE A 32 14.93 -7.21 7.79
N LYS A 33 15.92 -6.83 8.59
CA LYS A 33 16.90 -7.78 9.17
C LYS A 33 16.25 -8.53 10.33
N THR A 34 15.76 -9.75 10.10
CA THR A 34 15.02 -10.56 11.09
C THR A 34 15.74 -10.70 12.44
N ALA A 35 17.06 -10.87 12.43
CA ALA A 35 17.89 -10.95 13.64
C ALA A 35 17.90 -9.65 14.49
N CYS A 36 17.53 -8.50 13.92
CA CYS A 36 17.46 -7.22 14.60
C CYS A 36 16.02 -6.83 14.96
N THR A 37 15.04 -7.69 14.70
CA THR A 37 13.64 -7.42 15.06
C THR A 37 13.41 -7.62 16.56
N ILE A 38 12.47 -6.84 17.11
CA ILE A 38 12.05 -6.97 18.50
C ILE A 38 10.76 -7.79 18.51
N TYR A 39 10.79 -8.93 19.18
CA TYR A 39 9.58 -9.74 19.37
C TYR A 39 8.54 -8.94 20.19
N ARG A 40 7.33 -8.84 19.65
CA ARG A 40 6.18 -8.22 20.30
C ARG A 40 4.94 -9.04 20.01
N THR A 41 4.05 -9.13 20.98
CA THR A 41 2.74 -9.75 20.82
C THR A 41 1.73 -8.67 20.45
N PHE A 42 0.95 -8.94 19.41
CA PHE A 42 -0.16 -8.10 18.97
C PHE A 42 -1.45 -8.92 18.95
N THR A 43 -2.60 -8.25 18.95
CA THR A 43 -3.85 -8.93 18.59
C THR A 43 -3.77 -9.40 17.15
N SER A 44 -4.50 -10.47 16.79
CA SER A 44 -4.55 -10.90 15.40
C SER A 44 -5.15 -9.80 14.52
N PHE A 45 -4.74 -9.76 13.25
CA PHE A 45 -5.51 -9.04 12.25
C PHE A 45 -6.92 -9.63 12.18
N ASN A 46 -7.91 -8.74 12.16
CA ASN A 46 -9.31 -9.09 12.03
C ASN A 46 -9.84 -8.50 10.73
N PHE A 47 -10.00 -9.38 9.75
CA PHE A 47 -10.59 -9.09 8.47
C PHE A 47 -12.08 -9.39 8.52
N SER A 48 -12.89 -8.48 8.00
CA SER A 48 -14.31 -8.73 7.77
C SER A 48 -14.53 -10.01 6.92
N PRO A 49 -15.62 -10.77 7.12
CA PRO A 49 -15.84 -12.05 6.43
C PRO A 49 -15.85 -11.95 4.91
N VAL A 50 -16.15 -10.77 4.36
CA VAL A 50 -16.15 -10.52 2.91
C VAL A 50 -14.81 -10.81 2.27
N TYR A 51 -13.67 -10.65 2.96
CA TYR A 51 -12.34 -10.96 2.40
C TYR A 51 -12.19 -12.44 1.97
N ASN A 52 -13.00 -13.36 2.51
CA ASN A 52 -12.94 -14.79 2.19
C ASN A 52 -13.84 -15.20 1.01
N LEU A 53 -14.46 -14.23 0.33
CA LEU A 53 -15.32 -14.47 -0.83
C LEU A 53 -14.57 -14.18 -2.14
N ASN A 54 -15.12 -14.68 -3.25
CA ASN A 54 -14.61 -14.33 -4.58
C ASN A 54 -15.10 -12.94 -4.99
N HIS A 55 -14.18 -12.10 -5.45
CA HIS A 55 -14.46 -10.73 -5.85
C HIS A 55 -13.91 -10.43 -7.24
N ASN A 56 -14.63 -9.57 -7.97
CA ASN A 56 -14.15 -9.00 -9.21
C ASN A 56 -13.48 -7.66 -8.94
N PHE A 57 -12.34 -7.43 -9.60
CA PHE A 57 -11.59 -6.19 -9.53
C PHE A 57 -11.45 -5.58 -10.92
N THR A 58 -11.48 -4.25 -11.00
CA THR A 58 -11.04 -3.51 -12.19
C THR A 58 -9.55 -3.30 -12.05
N LEU A 59 -8.81 -3.66 -13.10
CA LEU A 59 -7.38 -3.43 -13.18
C LEU A 59 -7.12 -2.26 -14.14
N LEU A 60 -6.39 -1.26 -13.65
CA LEU A 60 -5.98 -0.09 -14.41
C LEU A 60 -4.46 0.02 -14.41
N ASN A 61 -3.85 0.12 -15.59
CA ASN A 61 -2.48 0.58 -15.72
C ASN A 61 -2.48 2.12 -15.64
N ASN A 62 -1.90 2.68 -14.58
CA ASN A 62 -1.85 4.13 -14.37
C ASN A 62 -0.54 4.77 -14.85
N GLY A 63 0.29 4.05 -15.60
CA GLY A 63 1.62 4.50 -16.05
C GLY A 63 2.75 4.20 -15.06
N HIS A 64 2.44 3.88 -13.80
CA HIS A 64 3.42 3.56 -12.76
C HIS A 64 3.27 2.13 -12.20
N SER A 65 2.07 1.57 -12.23
CA SER A 65 1.73 0.24 -11.71
C SER A 65 0.43 -0.28 -12.36
N ILE A 66 0.14 -1.57 -12.19
CA ILE A 66 -1.23 -2.09 -12.25
C ILE A 66 -1.89 -1.81 -10.90
N VAL A 67 -3.03 -1.13 -10.90
CA VAL A 67 -3.84 -0.81 -9.72
C VAL A 67 -5.16 -1.57 -9.82
N GLY A 68 -5.49 -2.33 -8.78
CA GLY A 68 -6.74 -3.06 -8.65
C GLY A 68 -7.72 -2.40 -7.68
N THR A 69 -8.93 -2.10 -8.15
CA THR A 69 -10.03 -1.57 -7.33
C THR A 69 -11.20 -2.54 -7.32
N TYR A 70 -11.90 -2.62 -6.18
CA TYR A 70 -13.07 -3.50 -6.05
C TYR A 70 -14.23 -2.99 -6.91
N ASN A 71 -14.88 -3.90 -7.66
CA ASN A 71 -15.97 -3.55 -8.59
C ASN A 71 -17.37 -3.58 -7.98
N GLY A 72 -17.51 -3.96 -6.72
CA GLY A 72 -18.81 -4.01 -6.07
C GLY A 72 -19.28 -2.66 -5.56
N ASN A 73 -20.57 -2.61 -5.19
CA ASN A 73 -21.25 -1.38 -4.80
C ASN A 73 -20.84 -0.84 -3.43
N ASP A 74 -20.14 -1.63 -2.60
CA ASP A 74 -19.77 -1.24 -1.25
C ASP A 74 -18.40 -1.80 -0.82
N SER A 75 -17.34 -1.02 -1.06
CA SER A 75 -15.99 -1.31 -0.54
C SER A 75 -15.87 -1.06 0.97
N SER A 76 -16.80 -0.31 1.59
CA SER A 76 -16.79 -0.06 3.05
C SER A 76 -17.04 -1.34 3.85
N SER A 77 -17.53 -2.40 3.20
CA SER A 77 -17.65 -3.73 3.77
C SER A 77 -16.29 -4.40 4.07
N PHE A 78 -15.22 -4.04 3.34
CA PHE A 78 -13.87 -4.61 3.50
C PHE A 78 -13.10 -3.97 4.66
N LYS A 79 -13.52 -4.29 5.88
CA LYS A 79 -12.92 -3.74 7.10
C LYS A 79 -11.74 -4.57 7.60
N LEU A 80 -10.70 -3.88 8.07
CA LEU A 80 -9.51 -4.42 8.74
C LEU A 80 -9.34 -3.73 10.09
N THR A 81 -9.18 -4.53 11.15
CA THR A 81 -8.90 -4.09 12.53
C THR A 81 -7.86 -5.01 13.18
N GLY A 82 -7.46 -4.71 14.42
CA GLY A 82 -6.52 -5.53 15.18
C GLY A 82 -5.05 -5.20 14.89
N ALA A 83 -4.15 -6.12 15.25
CA ALA A 83 -2.71 -5.89 15.27
C ALA A 83 -2.35 -4.63 16.08
N SER A 84 -1.69 -3.66 15.45
CA SER A 84 -1.35 -2.35 16.03
C SER A 84 -2.13 -1.21 15.37
N LEU A 85 -3.23 -1.51 14.67
CA LEU A 85 -4.03 -0.50 13.98
C LEU A 85 -4.91 0.26 14.97
N ASN A 86 -4.81 1.59 14.97
CA ASN A 86 -5.66 2.45 15.78
C ASN A 86 -6.90 2.88 14.99
N GLY A 87 -7.86 1.96 14.86
CA GLY A 87 -9.14 2.22 14.21
C GLY A 87 -9.59 1.11 13.26
N ILE A 88 -10.61 1.44 12.46
CA ILE A 88 -11.14 0.58 11.41
C ILE A 88 -10.65 1.12 10.07
N PHE A 89 -9.94 0.27 9.33
CA PHE A 89 -9.44 0.59 7.99
C PHE A 89 -10.30 -0.10 6.95
N GLU A 90 -10.57 0.58 5.84
CA GLU A 90 -11.36 0.05 4.73
C GLU A 90 -10.46 -0.15 3.51
N PHE A 91 -10.65 -1.27 2.80
CA PHE A 91 -9.91 -1.53 1.57
C PHE A 91 -10.32 -0.52 0.49
N SER A 92 -9.32 0.13 -0.12
CA SER A 92 -9.51 1.03 -1.25
C SER A 92 -9.00 0.41 -2.55
N SER A 93 -7.75 -0.02 -2.57
CA SER A 93 -7.10 -0.61 -3.75
C SER A 93 -5.86 -1.43 -3.35
N PHE A 94 -5.35 -2.22 -4.29
CA PHE A 94 -4.00 -2.75 -4.24
C PHE A 94 -3.23 -2.34 -5.50
N HIS A 95 -1.91 -2.42 -5.45
CA HIS A 95 -1.06 -2.21 -6.60
C HIS A 95 0.16 -3.14 -6.53
N LEU A 96 0.90 -3.28 -7.62
CA LEU A 96 1.97 -4.26 -7.75
C LEU A 96 3.28 -3.55 -8.11
N HIS A 97 4.38 -4.02 -7.51
CA HIS A 97 5.73 -3.63 -7.91
C HIS A 97 6.41 -4.85 -8.55
N TRP A 98 7.10 -4.67 -9.67
CA TRP A 98 7.80 -5.73 -10.39
C TRP A 98 9.07 -5.20 -11.06
N GLY A 99 9.91 -6.13 -11.54
CA GLY A 99 11.17 -5.89 -12.22
C GLY A 99 11.77 -7.21 -12.69
#